data_AF-A0A381F3X0-F1
#
_entry.id   AF-A0A381F3X0-F1
#
_cell.length_a   1.000
_cell.length_b   1.000
_cell.length_c   1.000
_cell.angle_alpha   90.00
_cell.angle_beta   90.00
_cell.angle_gamma   90.00
#
_symmetry.space_group_name_H-M   'P 1'
#
loop_
_entity.id
_entity.type
_entity.pdbx_description
1 polymer ?
#
loop_
_entity_poly.entity_id
_entity_poly.type
_entity_poly.pdbx_seq_one_letter_code
_entity_poly.pdbx_strand_id
1 'polypeptide(L)'
;MSNLINTNQNTLFSAEKIELIKKQFFPTHANSIEMEYCFSVAHQYNLDPILKQIFFVPRRSKNAEGKWIEKIEPLVGRDGFLAIAHKSGEFAGIKSWSEVKSIPKLENGSWKNVPDLIAICEVYRKDSDKAFRVEVAYSEYVQMTSSNEITHFWKTKPDTMLKKVAESQALRKAFNLSGLYSPEELGLGIVDENNAVIIDTEAEQNTAVISNAFSDDEKEALKALGLSTEEKEGFVKLVGNTYGLSDKIKAFGYKFNPEKKIWFKKIA
;
A
#
# COMPACT_ATOMS: atom_id res chain seq x y z
N MET A 1 -25.53 -39.86 11.71
CA MET A 1 -25.00 -39.60 10.37
C MET A 1 -24.15 -38.35 10.44
N SER A 2 -22.86 -38.57 10.28
CA SER A 2 -21.78 -37.59 10.18
C SER A 2 -22.05 -36.54 9.10
N ASN A 3 -21.82 -35.27 9.41
CA ASN A 3 -21.25 -34.33 8.44
C ASN A 3 -20.23 -33.45 9.16
N LEU A 4 -18.97 -33.75 8.84
CA LEU A 4 -17.80 -32.95 9.14
C LEU A 4 -17.97 -31.57 8.50
N ILE A 5 -17.99 -30.52 9.33
CA ILE A 5 -17.56 -29.19 8.90
C ILE A 5 -16.32 -28.88 9.71
N ASN A 6 -15.21 -29.48 9.28
CA ASN A 6 -13.88 -29.02 9.61
C ASN A 6 -13.46 -28.08 8.47
N THR A 7 -13.82 -26.80 8.57
CA THR A 7 -13.43 -25.77 7.60
C THR A 7 -13.19 -24.47 8.34
N ASN A 8 -11.93 -24.26 8.71
CA ASN A 8 -11.17 -23.03 8.49
C ASN A 8 -9.96 -23.06 9.43
N GLN A 9 -8.93 -23.83 9.05
CA GLN A 9 -7.59 -23.41 9.40
C GLN A 9 -7.44 -22.00 8.86
N ASN A 10 -7.05 -21.05 9.71
CA ASN A 10 -6.85 -19.67 9.33
C ASN A 10 -5.73 -19.60 8.26
N THR A 11 -6.11 -19.65 6.99
CA THR A 11 -5.23 -19.86 5.82
C THR A 11 -4.27 -18.71 5.58
N LEU A 12 -4.45 -17.57 6.26
CA LEU A 12 -3.63 -16.39 6.17
C LEU A 12 -2.21 -16.59 6.76
N PHE A 13 -2.08 -17.51 7.72
CA PHE A 13 -0.87 -17.67 8.52
C PHE A 13 -0.34 -19.13 8.50
N SER A 14 -0.52 -19.84 7.37
CA SER A 14 0.23 -21.07 7.16
C SER A 14 1.73 -20.76 7.14
N ALA A 15 2.58 -21.74 7.49
CA ALA A 15 4.03 -21.54 7.55
C ALA A 15 4.60 -20.99 6.23
N GLU A 16 4.14 -21.51 5.09
CA GLU A 16 4.52 -21.05 3.76
C GLU A 16 4.12 -19.60 3.49
N LYS A 17 2.90 -19.21 3.89
CA LYS A 17 2.41 -17.84 3.70
C LYS A 17 3.09 -16.84 4.63
N ILE A 18 3.44 -17.25 5.86
CA ILE A 18 4.24 -16.43 6.77
C ILE A 18 5.61 -16.16 6.16
N GLU A 19 6.29 -17.17 5.62
CA GLU A 19 7.60 -16.98 4.98
C GLU A 19 7.51 -16.08 3.75
N LEU A 20 6.46 -16.21 2.94
CA LEU A 20 6.18 -15.28 1.83
C LEU A 20 6.01 -13.83 2.36
N ILE A 21 5.22 -13.66 3.43
CA ILE A 21 4.98 -12.32 4.00
C ILE A 21 6.27 -11.70 4.53
N LYS A 22 7.08 -12.47 5.26
CA LYS A 22 8.39 -12.03 5.75
C LYS A 22 9.30 -11.58 4.62
N LYS A 23 9.36 -12.36 3.53
CA LYS A 23 10.24 -12.06 2.41
C LYS A 23 9.79 -10.83 1.60
N GLN A 24 8.49 -10.65 1.42
CA GLN A 24 7.95 -9.67 0.46
C GLN A 24 7.46 -8.36 1.10
N PHE A 25 7.08 -8.37 2.38
CA PHE A 25 6.38 -7.23 3.01
C PHE A 25 7.08 -6.69 4.27
N PHE A 26 8.16 -7.33 4.72
CA PHE A 26 9.03 -6.76 5.75
C PHE A 26 10.28 -6.13 5.14
N PRO A 27 10.79 -5.05 5.75
CA PRO A 27 12.15 -4.57 5.50
C PRO A 27 13.19 -5.66 5.69
N THR A 28 14.24 -5.65 4.87
CA THR A 28 15.30 -6.68 4.85
C THR A 28 16.06 -6.82 6.17
N HIS A 29 16.11 -5.77 6.99
CA HIS A 29 16.80 -5.74 8.28
C HIS A 29 15.87 -6.01 9.48
N ALA A 30 14.62 -6.41 9.23
CA ALA A 30 13.65 -6.72 10.27
C ALA A 30 14.12 -7.87 11.17
N ASN A 31 14.07 -7.68 12.49
CA ASN A 31 14.37 -8.77 13.42
C ASN A 31 13.11 -9.57 13.81
N SER A 32 13.31 -10.79 14.32
CA SER A 32 12.21 -11.71 14.64
C SER A 32 11.19 -11.15 15.64
N ILE A 33 11.63 -10.34 16.62
CA ILE A 33 10.74 -9.76 17.64
C ILE A 33 9.85 -8.68 17.02
N GLU A 34 10.42 -7.85 16.14
CA GLU A 34 9.65 -6.84 15.40
C GLU A 34 8.64 -7.48 14.43
N MET A 35 9.05 -8.57 13.77
CA MET A 35 8.16 -9.36 12.93
C MET A 35 7.00 -9.95 13.73
N GLU A 36 7.30 -10.56 14.88
CA GLU A 36 6.29 -11.14 15.78
C GLU A 36 5.31 -10.07 16.28
N TYR A 37 5.81 -8.90 16.68
CA TYR A 37 4.97 -7.76 17.04
C TYR A 37 4.04 -7.36 15.89
N CYS A 38 4.56 -7.18 14.67
CA CYS A 38 3.77 -6.82 13.49
C CYS A 38 2.71 -7.87 13.15
N PHE A 39 3.06 -9.16 13.20
CA PHE A 39 2.11 -10.25 13.01
C PHE A 39 1.05 -10.31 14.10
N SER A 40 1.39 -10.03 15.36
CA SER A 40 0.42 -9.99 16.45
C SER A 40 -0.67 -8.94 16.22
N VAL A 41 -0.30 -7.76 15.69
CA VAL A 41 -1.24 -6.69 15.33
C VAL A 41 -2.10 -7.12 14.14
N ALA A 42 -1.48 -7.66 13.08
CA ALA A 42 -2.22 -8.18 11.92
C ALA A 42 -3.24 -9.25 12.34
N HIS A 43 -2.87 -10.16 13.23
CA HIS A 43 -3.74 -11.22 13.74
C HIS A 43 -4.88 -10.66 14.59
N GLN A 44 -4.58 -9.75 15.53
CA GLN A 44 -5.58 -9.16 16.43
C GLN A 44 -6.70 -8.46 15.66
N TYR A 45 -6.37 -7.77 14.58
CA TYR A 45 -7.34 -7.05 13.74
C TYR A 45 -7.77 -7.81 12.49
N ASN A 46 -7.30 -9.06 12.33
CA ASN A 46 -7.55 -9.92 11.18
C ASN A 46 -7.24 -9.22 9.84
N LEU A 47 -6.10 -8.52 9.75
CA LEU A 47 -5.65 -7.77 8.57
C LEU A 47 -4.69 -8.60 7.72
N ASP A 48 -4.80 -8.46 6.40
CA ASP A 48 -3.94 -9.16 5.43
C ASP A 48 -2.89 -8.21 4.81
N PRO A 49 -1.58 -8.43 5.06
CA PRO A 49 -0.51 -7.68 4.41
C PRO A 49 -0.48 -7.83 2.89
N ILE A 50 -0.90 -8.99 2.35
CA ILE A 50 -0.93 -9.25 0.91
C ILE A 50 -1.98 -8.39 0.22
N LEU A 51 -3.13 -8.19 0.89
CA LEU A 51 -4.18 -7.28 0.43
C LEU A 51 -3.89 -5.81 0.76
N LYS A 52 -2.69 -5.50 1.27
CA LYS A 52 -2.27 -4.14 1.65
C LYS A 52 -3.20 -3.49 2.67
N GLN A 53 -3.79 -4.31 3.54
CA GLN A 53 -4.61 -3.83 4.66
C GLN A 53 -3.74 -3.36 5.83
N ILE A 54 -2.50 -3.86 5.91
CA ILE A 54 -1.50 -3.50 6.90
C ILE A 54 -0.12 -3.50 6.24
N PHE A 55 0.73 -2.58 6.63
CA PHE A 55 2.09 -2.38 6.11
C PHE A 55 3.08 -2.42 7.27
N PHE A 56 4.28 -2.96 7.04
CA PHE A 56 5.35 -3.00 8.04
C PHE A 56 6.46 -2.07 7.59
N VAL A 57 6.60 -0.92 8.26
CA VAL A 57 7.48 0.16 7.80
C VAL A 57 8.55 0.50 8.83
N PRO A 58 9.79 0.82 8.40
CA PRO A 58 10.81 1.30 9.30
C PRO A 58 10.48 2.73 9.78
N ARG A 59 10.63 2.96 11.08
CA ARG A 59 10.36 4.24 11.73
C ARG A 59 11.51 4.62 12.66
N ARG A 60 11.97 5.85 12.51
CA ARG A 60 12.90 6.46 13.46
C ARG A 60 12.17 6.86 14.74
N SER A 61 12.56 6.27 15.86
CA SER A 61 12.08 6.61 17.20
C SER A 61 13.27 6.91 18.10
N LYS A 62 13.05 7.71 19.15
CA LYS A 62 14.05 7.86 20.21
C LYS A 62 13.87 6.73 21.21
N ASN A 63 14.96 6.07 21.58
CA ASN A 63 14.95 5.12 22.69
C ASN A 63 14.84 5.87 24.04
N ALA A 64 14.75 5.13 25.15
CA ALA A 64 14.68 5.69 26.50
C ALA A 64 15.89 6.61 26.85
N GLU A 65 17.01 6.44 26.16
CA GLU A 65 18.25 7.21 26.33
C GLU A 65 18.33 8.42 25.38
N GLY A 66 17.27 8.67 24.58
CA GLY A 66 17.20 9.78 23.63
C GLY A 66 17.94 9.55 22.30
N LYS A 67 18.54 8.36 22.09
CA LYS A 67 19.22 7.99 20.85
C LYS A 67 18.19 7.62 19.77
N TRP A 68 18.40 8.12 18.56
CA TRP A 68 17.62 7.70 17.40
C TRP A 68 17.92 6.26 17.04
N ILE A 69 16.88 5.44 17.01
CA ILE A 69 16.89 4.06 16.56
C ILE A 69 15.82 3.89 15.49
N GLU A 70 16.03 2.96 14.58
CA GLU A 70 15.01 2.51 13.64
C GLU A 70 14.27 1.32 14.26
N LYS A 71 12.94 1.31 14.14
CA LYS A 71 12.07 0.21 14.55
C LYS A 71 11.06 -0.05 13.46
N ILE A 72 10.66 -1.30 13.29
CA ILE A 72 9.60 -1.63 12.34
C ILE A 72 8.25 -1.54 13.05
N GLU A 73 7.34 -0.74 12.47
CA GLU A 73 6.01 -0.53 13.01
C GLU A 73 4.93 -0.97 12.00
N PRO A 74 3.86 -1.63 12.47
CA PRO A 74 2.69 -1.91 11.67
C PRO A 74 1.84 -0.64 11.50
N LEU A 75 1.56 -0.26 10.26
CA LEU A 75 0.65 0.81 9.90
C LEU A 75 -0.53 0.27 9.10
N VAL A 76 -1.71 0.82 9.33
CA VAL A 76 -2.96 0.35 8.71
C VAL A 76 -3.43 1.42 7.75
N GLY A 77 -3.51 1.08 6.45
CA GLY A 77 -4.05 2.00 5.45
C GLY A 77 -5.56 2.19 5.61
N ARG A 78 -6.13 3.15 4.85
CA ARG A 78 -7.58 3.38 4.80
C ARG A 78 -8.36 2.07 4.62
N ASP A 79 -7.94 1.25 3.65
CA ASP A 79 -8.65 0.02 3.31
C ASP A 79 -8.55 -1.05 4.40
N GLY A 80 -7.49 -1.03 5.21
CA GLY A 80 -7.42 -1.86 6.42
C GLY A 80 -8.46 -1.45 7.47
N PHE A 81 -8.60 -0.14 7.72
CA PHE A 81 -9.64 0.35 8.62
C PHE A 81 -11.04 0.06 8.11
N LEU A 82 -11.26 0.19 6.80
CA LEU A 82 -12.54 -0.13 6.17
C LEU A 82 -12.84 -1.63 6.25
N ALA A 83 -11.83 -2.48 6.07
CA ALA A 83 -11.98 -3.92 6.25
C ALA A 83 -12.37 -4.29 7.69
N ILE A 84 -11.76 -3.66 8.69
CA ILE A 84 -12.14 -3.84 10.11
C ILE A 84 -13.60 -3.40 10.33
N ALA A 85 -13.98 -2.24 9.80
CA ALA A 85 -15.34 -1.72 9.89
C ALA A 85 -16.36 -2.71 9.31
N HIS A 86 -16.13 -3.25 8.11
CA HIS A 86 -17.01 -4.26 7.52
C HIS A 86 -17.07 -5.55 8.34
N LYS A 87 -15.93 -6.04 8.84
CA LYS A 87 -15.85 -7.25 9.67
C LYS A 87 -16.58 -7.11 11.01
N SER A 88 -16.71 -5.90 11.53
CA SER A 88 -17.44 -5.65 12.78
C SER A 88 -18.93 -5.97 12.70
N GLY A 89 -19.52 -6.00 11.50
CA GLY A 89 -20.96 -6.13 11.30
C GLY A 89 -21.76 -4.84 11.52
N GLU A 90 -21.17 -3.83 12.15
CA GLU A 90 -21.84 -2.58 12.54
C GLU A 90 -21.67 -1.44 11.54
N PHE A 91 -20.85 -1.59 10.50
CA PHE A 91 -20.69 -0.56 9.48
C PHE A 91 -21.96 -0.35 8.65
N ALA A 92 -22.44 0.89 8.60
CA ALA A 92 -23.65 1.30 7.88
C ALA A 92 -23.37 2.25 6.70
N GLY A 93 -22.13 2.73 6.55
CA GLY A 93 -21.73 3.55 5.41
C GLY A 93 -20.66 4.58 5.77
N ILE A 94 -20.09 5.18 4.74
CA ILE A 94 -19.12 6.26 4.85
C ILE A 94 -19.42 7.31 3.78
N LYS A 95 -19.26 8.58 4.12
CA LYS A 95 -19.41 9.70 3.21
C LYS A 95 -18.26 10.68 3.43
N SER A 96 -17.53 11.00 2.37
CA SER A 96 -16.45 11.98 2.41
C SER A 96 -16.65 13.04 1.32
N TRP A 97 -16.35 14.29 1.67
CA TRP A 97 -16.34 15.42 0.73
C TRP A 97 -15.31 16.44 1.19
N SER A 98 -15.09 17.46 0.38
CA SER A 98 -14.20 18.56 0.72
C SER A 98 -14.82 19.90 0.39
N GLU A 99 -14.44 20.90 1.17
CA GLU A 99 -14.89 22.28 0.99
C GLU A 99 -13.80 23.23 1.50
N VAL A 100 -13.76 24.44 0.96
CA VAL A 100 -12.86 25.49 1.45
C VAL A 100 -13.53 26.18 2.63
N LYS A 101 -12.86 26.21 3.79
CA LYS A 101 -13.33 26.91 4.99
C LYS A 101 -12.28 27.85 5.53
N SER A 102 -12.73 28.84 6.28
CA SER A 102 -11.83 29.61 7.14
C SER A 102 -11.59 28.84 8.43
N ILE A 103 -10.33 28.56 8.74
CA ILE A 103 -9.91 27.83 9.96
C ILE A 103 -8.98 28.67 10.82
N PRO A 104 -9.01 28.48 12.15
CA PRO A 104 -8.08 29.15 13.05
C PRO A 104 -6.67 28.56 12.89
N LYS A 105 -5.69 29.41 12.59
CA LYS A 105 -4.28 29.08 12.53
C LYS A 105 -3.48 29.99 13.46
N LEU A 106 -2.57 29.40 14.23
CA LEU A 106 -1.68 30.14 15.11
C LEU A 106 -0.48 30.65 14.30
N GLU A 107 -0.42 31.97 14.08
CA GLU A 107 0.69 32.63 13.38
C GLU A 107 1.34 33.66 14.29
N ASN A 108 2.66 33.55 14.52
CA ASN A 108 3.43 34.49 15.34
C ASN A 108 2.78 34.74 16.72
N GLY A 109 2.22 33.70 17.34
CA GLY A 109 1.57 33.77 18.66
C GLY A 109 0.16 34.37 18.67
N SER A 110 -0.44 34.64 17.50
CA SER A 110 -1.81 35.15 17.38
C SER A 110 -2.67 34.23 16.51
N TRP A 111 -3.91 33.99 16.92
CA TRP A 111 -4.88 33.24 16.13
C TRP A 111 -5.42 34.09 14.97
N LYS A 112 -5.37 33.54 13.75
CA LYS A 112 -5.97 34.14 12.56
C LYS A 112 -6.85 33.14 11.85
N ASN A 113 -7.90 33.64 11.21
CA ASN A 113 -8.76 32.84 10.35
C ASN A 113 -8.22 32.88 8.92
N VAL A 114 -7.76 31.72 8.42
CA VAL A 114 -7.18 31.57 7.08
C VAL A 114 -8.00 30.58 6.26
N PRO A 115 -8.23 30.83 4.96
CA PRO A 115 -8.90 29.86 4.10
C PRO A 115 -8.00 28.63 3.88
N ASP A 116 -8.57 27.44 4.02
CA ASP A 116 -7.90 26.18 3.77
C ASP A 116 -8.85 25.16 3.14
N LEU A 117 -8.31 24.17 2.43
CA LEU A 117 -9.07 23.03 1.95
C LEU A 117 -9.30 22.06 3.12
N ILE A 118 -10.57 21.78 3.42
CA ILE A 118 -10.97 20.89 4.50
C ILE A 118 -11.61 19.64 3.90
N ALA A 119 -11.11 18.46 4.26
CA ALA A 119 -11.83 17.22 4.01
C ALA A 119 -12.66 16.84 5.24
N ILE A 120 -13.88 16.41 4.98
CA ILE A 120 -14.86 16.04 5.99
C ILE A 120 -15.24 14.60 5.71
N CYS A 121 -15.24 13.77 6.75
CA CYS A 121 -15.70 12.40 6.66
C CYS A 121 -16.72 12.11 7.77
N GLU A 122 -17.78 11.41 7.37
CA GLU A 122 -18.81 10.88 8.24
C GLU A 122 -18.88 9.37 8.07
N VAL A 123 -18.69 8.65 9.19
CA VAL A 123 -18.88 7.20 9.26
C VAL A 123 -20.16 6.90 10.03
N TYR A 124 -20.98 6.04 9.46
CA TYR A 124 -22.26 5.62 10.00
C TYR A 124 -22.15 4.21 10.55
N ARG A 125 -22.71 3.98 11.74
CA ARG A 125 -22.84 2.66 12.36
C ARG A 125 -24.30 2.29 12.54
N LYS A 126 -24.61 1.00 12.52
CA LYS A 126 -25.98 0.49 12.69
C LYS A 126 -26.50 0.69 14.11
N ASP A 127 -25.61 0.66 15.08
CA ASP A 127 -25.89 0.83 16.50
C ASP A 127 -25.81 2.28 16.99
N SER A 128 -25.69 3.26 16.08
CA SER A 128 -25.64 4.68 16.40
C SER A 128 -26.62 5.46 15.52
N ASP A 129 -27.38 6.36 16.14
CA ASP A 129 -28.27 7.30 15.45
C ASP A 129 -27.52 8.49 14.83
N LYS A 130 -26.27 8.71 15.25
CA LYS A 130 -25.41 9.82 14.81
C LYS A 130 -24.18 9.32 14.08
N ALA A 131 -23.74 10.12 13.11
CA ALA A 131 -22.49 9.87 12.40
C ALA A 131 -21.27 10.23 13.25
N PHE A 132 -20.21 9.45 13.10
CA PHE A 132 -18.88 9.79 13.60
C PHE A 132 -18.21 10.70 12.58
N ARG A 133 -18.15 11.99 12.90
CA ARG A 133 -17.61 13.01 12.03
C ARG A 133 -16.19 13.43 12.41
N VAL A 134 -15.37 13.65 11.39
CA VAL A 134 -14.03 14.24 11.46
C VAL A 134 -13.89 15.30 10.36
N GLU A 135 -13.15 16.37 10.66
CA GLU A 135 -12.70 17.37 9.71
C GLU A 135 -11.18 17.51 9.80
N VAL A 136 -10.49 17.55 8.66
CA VAL A 136 -9.02 17.70 8.60
C VAL A 136 -8.65 18.78 7.60
N ALA A 137 -7.68 19.61 7.97
CA ALA A 137 -7.21 20.73 7.16
C ALA A 137 -5.98 20.33 6.33
N TYR A 138 -5.92 20.75 5.06
CA TYR A 138 -4.81 20.44 4.17
C TYR A 138 -3.47 20.88 4.76
N SER A 139 -3.41 22.09 5.34
CA SER A 139 -2.16 22.65 5.87
C SER A 139 -1.59 21.88 7.07
N GLU A 140 -2.37 21.04 7.75
CA GLU A 140 -1.93 20.20 8.87
C GLU A 140 -1.33 18.86 8.41
N TYR A 141 -1.71 18.37 7.22
CA TYR A 141 -1.38 17.01 6.77
C TYR A 141 -0.55 16.93 5.49
N VAL A 142 -0.45 18.04 4.74
CA VAL A 142 0.34 18.07 3.50
C VAL A 142 1.76 17.57 3.73
N GLN A 143 2.16 16.55 2.98
CA GLN A 143 3.48 15.96 3.11
C GLN A 143 4.51 16.75 2.30
N MET A 144 5.64 17.03 2.95
CA MET A 144 6.77 17.76 2.39
C MET A 144 7.99 16.84 2.23
N THR A 145 8.80 17.10 1.22
CA THR A 145 10.11 16.47 1.03
C THR A 145 11.14 17.06 2.00
N SER A 146 12.33 16.45 2.06
CA SER A 146 13.48 17.00 2.82
C SER A 146 13.92 18.38 2.33
N SER A 147 13.65 18.72 1.07
CA SER A 147 13.90 20.04 0.48
C SER A 147 12.73 21.03 0.70
N ASN A 148 11.76 20.70 1.56
CA ASN A 148 10.60 21.54 1.90
C ASN A 148 9.66 21.80 0.70
N GLU A 149 9.57 20.84 -0.23
CA GLU A 149 8.62 20.88 -1.36
C GLU A 149 7.47 19.89 -1.15
N ILE A 150 6.27 20.20 -1.65
CA ILE A 150 5.12 19.28 -1.55
C ILE A 150 5.40 18.01 -2.37
N THR A 151 5.12 16.84 -1.79
CA THR A 151 5.31 15.55 -2.47
C THR A 151 4.38 15.38 -3.69
N HIS A 152 4.75 14.52 -4.64
CA HIS A 152 4.08 14.40 -5.94
C HIS A 152 2.56 14.19 -5.85
N PHE A 153 2.09 13.26 -5.01
CA PHE A 153 0.66 12.98 -4.86
C PHE A 153 -0.09 14.12 -4.16
N TRP A 154 0.49 14.73 -3.13
CA TRP A 154 -0.11 15.88 -2.45
C TRP A 154 -0.15 17.13 -3.31
N LYS A 155 0.75 17.22 -4.30
CA LYS A 155 0.76 18.29 -5.31
C LYS A 155 -0.26 18.05 -6.43
N THR A 156 -0.44 16.81 -6.88
CA THR A 156 -1.28 16.47 -8.05
C THR A 156 -2.71 16.03 -7.70
N LYS A 157 -2.92 15.45 -6.51
CA LYS A 157 -4.19 14.91 -6.02
C LYS A 157 -4.48 15.33 -4.56
N PRO A 158 -4.39 16.64 -4.22
CA PRO A 158 -4.51 17.11 -2.84
C PRO A 158 -5.83 16.72 -2.16
N ASP A 159 -6.95 16.83 -2.89
CA ASP A 159 -8.28 16.49 -2.37
C ASP A 159 -8.41 15.00 -2.03
N THR A 160 -7.98 14.12 -2.93
CA THR A 160 -7.98 12.67 -2.71
C THR A 160 -7.14 12.30 -1.48
N MET A 161 -5.93 12.86 -1.37
CA MET A 161 -5.04 12.57 -0.25
C MET A 161 -5.64 13.03 1.09
N LEU A 162 -6.22 14.23 1.12
CA LEU A 162 -6.82 14.76 2.34
C LEU A 162 -8.07 13.97 2.76
N LYS A 163 -8.89 13.51 1.80
CA LYS A 163 -10.02 12.62 2.07
C LYS A 163 -9.57 11.28 2.67
N LYS A 164 -8.46 10.69 2.20
CA LYS A 164 -7.91 9.47 2.82
C LYS A 164 -7.57 9.69 4.31
N VAL A 165 -6.97 10.83 4.66
CA VAL A 165 -6.70 11.19 6.06
C VAL A 165 -8.01 11.28 6.86
N ALA A 166 -9.01 11.99 6.34
CA ALA A 166 -10.30 12.15 6.97
C ALA A 166 -11.01 10.81 7.22
N GLU A 167 -10.97 9.92 6.21
CA GLU A 167 -11.56 8.59 6.26
C GLU A 167 -10.88 7.68 7.30
N SER A 168 -9.55 7.65 7.31
CA SER A 168 -8.78 6.90 8.32
C SER A 168 -9.13 7.37 9.74
N GLN A 169 -9.15 8.68 10.00
CA GLN A 169 -9.51 9.22 11.31
C GLN A 169 -10.96 8.91 11.71
N ALA A 170 -11.91 9.09 10.79
CA ALA A 170 -13.32 8.83 11.05
C ALA A 170 -13.59 7.35 11.33
N LEU A 171 -12.95 6.44 10.58
CA LEU A 171 -13.04 5.00 10.81
C LEU A 171 -12.44 4.59 12.16
N ARG A 172 -11.26 5.12 12.54
CA ARG A 172 -10.67 4.86 13.85
C ARG A 172 -11.57 5.33 14.99
N LYS A 173 -12.14 6.53 14.85
CA LYS A 173 -13.09 7.12 15.82
C LYS A 173 -14.37 6.30 15.91
N ALA A 174 -14.91 5.85 14.79
CA ALA A 174 -16.15 5.07 14.75
C ALA A 174 -16.00 3.68 15.34
N PHE A 175 -14.89 2.97 15.09
CA PHE A 175 -14.71 1.56 15.47
C PHE A 175 -13.76 1.35 16.66
N ASN A 176 -13.42 2.41 17.39
CA ASN A 176 -12.54 2.39 18.57
C ASN A 176 -11.21 1.65 18.33
N LEU A 177 -10.57 1.95 17.20
CA LEU A 177 -9.33 1.30 16.78
C LEU A 177 -8.12 1.98 17.44
N SER A 178 -8.00 1.78 18.75
CA SER A 178 -6.91 2.32 19.56
C SER A 178 -5.56 1.66 19.20
N GLY A 179 -4.51 2.47 19.14
CA GLY A 179 -3.13 2.01 18.91
C GLY A 179 -2.77 1.73 17.44
N LEU A 180 -3.72 1.78 16.51
CA LEU A 180 -3.45 1.70 15.07
C LEU A 180 -3.32 3.10 14.48
N TYR A 181 -2.29 3.35 13.67
CA TYR A 181 -2.10 4.61 12.95
C TYR A 181 -2.08 4.37 11.45
N SER A 182 -2.59 5.35 10.70
CA SER A 182 -2.49 5.35 9.24
C SER A 182 -1.18 6.01 8.78
N PRO A 183 -0.58 5.55 7.67
CA PRO A 183 0.58 6.23 7.07
C PRO A 183 0.29 7.70 6.75
N GLU A 184 -0.93 7.99 6.26
CA GLU A 184 -1.35 9.34 5.87
C GLU A 184 -1.40 10.31 7.07
N GLU A 185 -1.72 9.83 8.27
CA GLU A 185 -1.78 10.65 9.49
C GLU A 185 -0.41 10.99 10.07
N LEU A 186 0.58 10.13 9.81
CA LEU A 186 1.95 10.29 10.30
C LEU A 186 2.84 11.08 9.34
N GLY A 187 2.27 11.60 8.24
CA GLY A 187 3.01 12.30 7.21
C GLY A 187 3.94 11.38 6.41
N LEU A 188 3.66 10.08 6.36
CA LEU A 188 4.46 9.11 5.65
C LEU A 188 3.89 8.85 4.25
N GLY A 189 4.77 8.82 3.25
CA GLY A 189 4.59 7.93 2.11
C GLY A 189 5.24 6.59 2.47
N ILE A 190 4.64 5.45 2.12
CA ILE A 190 5.35 4.16 2.25
C ILE A 190 6.56 4.28 1.32
N VAL A 191 7.76 3.91 1.75
CA VAL A 191 8.96 4.00 0.90
C VAL A 191 9.48 2.60 0.68
N ASP A 192 9.84 2.27 -0.56
CA ASP A 192 10.59 1.06 -0.85
C ASP A 192 12.09 1.24 -0.53
N GLU A 193 12.82 0.13 -0.63
CA GLU A 193 14.27 0.05 -0.45
C GLU A 193 15.10 0.90 -1.42
N ASN A 194 14.48 1.50 -2.45
CA ASN A 194 15.09 2.46 -3.37
C ASN A 194 14.73 3.92 -3.04
N ASN A 195 14.16 4.18 -1.86
CA ASN A 195 13.73 5.52 -1.45
C ASN A 195 12.60 6.06 -2.35
N ALA A 196 11.89 5.18 -3.09
CA ALA A 196 10.73 5.54 -3.88
C ALA A 196 9.48 5.51 -2.99
N VAL A 197 8.71 6.60 -3.01
CA VAL A 197 7.46 6.72 -2.27
C VAL A 197 6.38 5.84 -2.92
N ILE A 198 6.15 4.66 -2.36
CA ILE A 198 4.93 3.87 -2.54
C ILE A 198 3.83 4.48 -1.66
N ILE A 199 2.79 5.12 -2.20
CA ILE A 199 1.57 5.34 -1.41
C ILE A 199 0.47 4.67 -2.18
N ASP A 200 0.06 3.50 -1.68
CA ASP A 200 -1.02 2.63 -2.16
C ASP A 200 -1.17 2.45 -3.68
N THR A 201 -1.17 1.20 -4.11
CA THR A 201 -1.97 0.77 -5.26
C THR A 201 -3.41 1.26 -5.07
N GLU A 202 -3.79 2.30 -5.80
CA GLU A 202 -5.08 2.22 -6.49
C GLU A 202 -5.10 0.87 -7.22
N ALA A 203 -6.28 0.24 -7.33
CA ALA A 203 -6.46 -0.94 -8.17
C ALA A 203 -5.80 -0.69 -9.52
N GLU A 204 -4.58 -1.21 -9.69
CA GLU A 204 -3.91 -1.17 -10.98
C GLU A 204 -4.82 -1.97 -11.89
N GLN A 205 -5.44 -1.26 -12.83
CA GLN A 205 -5.64 -1.89 -14.13
C GLN A 205 -4.27 -2.39 -14.54
N ASN A 206 -4.09 -3.72 -14.43
CA ASN A 206 -2.93 -4.50 -14.79
C ASN A 206 -1.94 -3.71 -15.66
N THR A 207 -0.94 -3.13 -15.02
CA THR A 207 0.27 -2.74 -15.74
C THR A 207 1.38 -3.58 -15.13
N ALA A 208 1.54 -4.78 -15.70
CA ALA A 208 2.57 -5.73 -15.32
C ALA A 208 3.91 -5.01 -15.08
N VAL A 209 4.44 -5.16 -13.88
CA VAL A 209 5.79 -4.73 -13.53
C VAL A 209 6.75 -5.54 -14.38
N ILE A 210 7.29 -4.93 -15.44
CA ILE A 210 8.33 -5.54 -16.26
C ILE A 210 9.62 -5.46 -15.46
N SER A 211 9.97 -6.55 -14.76
CA SER A 211 11.33 -6.76 -14.31
C SER A 211 12.24 -6.92 -15.54
N ASN A 212 13.22 -6.04 -15.68
CA ASN A 212 14.21 -6.06 -16.77
C ASN A 212 15.36 -7.06 -16.54
N ALA A 213 15.22 -7.99 -15.58
CA ALA A 213 16.17 -9.05 -15.33
C ALA A 213 15.72 -10.33 -16.04
N PHE A 214 16.58 -10.91 -16.88
CA PHE A 214 16.33 -12.17 -17.55
C PHE A 214 16.58 -13.33 -16.58
N SER A 215 15.57 -13.62 -15.76
CA SER A 215 15.64 -14.65 -14.70
C SER A 215 15.51 -16.07 -15.26
N ASP A 216 16.00 -17.06 -14.52
CA ASP A 216 15.88 -18.48 -14.88
C ASP A 216 14.40 -18.94 -14.97
N ASP A 217 13.53 -18.34 -14.15
CA ASP A 217 12.08 -18.56 -14.19
C ASP A 217 11.45 -18.11 -15.53
N GLU A 218 11.96 -17.02 -16.13
CA GLU A 218 11.53 -16.53 -17.44
C GLU A 218 11.94 -17.50 -18.56
N LYS A 219 13.15 -18.08 -18.47
CA LYS A 219 13.62 -19.10 -19.43
C LYS A 219 12.76 -20.35 -19.39
N GLU A 220 12.38 -20.81 -18.20
CA GLU A 220 11.54 -22.00 -18.04
C GLU A 220 10.10 -21.77 -18.55
N ALA A 221 9.53 -20.59 -18.27
CA ALA A 221 8.22 -20.20 -18.78
C ALA A 221 8.17 -20.10 -20.32
N LEU A 222 9.21 -19.53 -20.95
CA LEU A 222 9.31 -19.45 -22.41
C LEU A 222 9.49 -20.83 -23.05
N LYS A 223 10.27 -21.71 -22.41
CA LYS A 223 10.45 -23.10 -22.86
C LYS A 223 9.14 -23.88 -22.79
N ALA A 224 8.33 -23.68 -21.76
CA ALA A 224 6.99 -24.28 -21.65
C ALA A 224 6.03 -23.83 -22.78
N LEU A 225 6.27 -22.66 -23.38
CA LEU A 225 5.56 -22.16 -24.55
C LEU A 225 6.15 -22.64 -25.89
N GLY A 226 7.18 -23.50 -25.86
CA GLY A 226 7.88 -23.99 -27.05
C GLY A 226 8.80 -22.95 -27.70
N LEU A 227 9.21 -21.93 -26.94
CA LEU A 227 10.10 -20.86 -27.40
C LEU A 227 11.49 -21.04 -26.78
N SER A 228 12.53 -20.79 -27.57
CA SER A 228 13.92 -20.70 -27.11
C SER A 228 14.42 -19.26 -27.19
N THR A 229 15.53 -18.99 -26.52
CA THR A 229 16.08 -17.63 -26.36
C THR A 229 17.53 -17.59 -26.85
N GLU A 230 17.86 -16.60 -27.69
CA GLU A 230 19.22 -16.30 -28.12
C GLU A 230 19.68 -14.98 -27.48
N GLU A 231 20.78 -15.02 -26.73
CA GLU A 231 21.37 -13.84 -26.11
C GLU A 231 22.45 -13.23 -27.03
N LYS A 232 22.36 -11.92 -27.31
CA LYS A 232 23.37 -11.19 -28.09
C LYS A 232 23.46 -9.73 -27.65
N GLU A 233 24.66 -9.28 -27.27
CA GLU A 233 24.98 -7.86 -26.99
C GLU A 233 23.97 -7.15 -26.05
N GLY A 234 23.57 -7.81 -24.95
CA GLY A 234 22.62 -7.23 -23.98
C GLY A 234 21.15 -7.32 -24.39
N PHE A 235 20.82 -8.13 -25.40
CA PHE A 235 19.44 -8.42 -25.79
C PHE A 235 19.17 -9.92 -25.80
N VAL A 236 17.95 -10.29 -25.42
CA VAL A 236 17.38 -11.62 -25.65
C VAL A 236 16.46 -11.56 -26.85
N LYS A 237 16.66 -12.44 -27.81
CA LYS A 237 15.76 -12.67 -28.94
C LYS A 237 15.02 -13.99 -28.74
N LEU A 238 13.72 -14.00 -29.02
CA LEU A 238 12.95 -15.25 -29.03
C LEU A 238 13.07 -15.97 -30.37
N VAL A 239 13.20 -17.28 -30.31
CA VAL A 239 13.27 -18.20 -31.44
C VAL A 239 12.20 -19.28 -31.26
N GLY A 240 11.39 -19.51 -32.30
CA GLY A 240 10.28 -20.47 -32.25
C GLY A 240 8.99 -19.93 -32.86
N ASN A 241 7.92 -20.72 -32.79
CA ASN A 241 6.61 -20.32 -33.30
C ASN A 241 5.90 -19.40 -32.31
N THR A 242 5.75 -18.12 -32.67
CA THR A 242 5.13 -17.09 -31.80
C THR A 242 3.65 -16.81 -32.15
N TYR A 243 3.07 -17.57 -33.08
CA TYR A 243 1.68 -17.41 -33.50
C TYR A 243 0.70 -17.68 -32.34
N GLY A 244 -0.19 -16.72 -32.06
CA GLY A 244 -1.15 -16.80 -30.95
C GLY A 244 -0.56 -16.57 -29.56
N LEU A 245 0.74 -16.28 -29.45
CA LEU A 245 1.43 -16.04 -28.18
C LEU A 245 1.78 -14.57 -27.93
N SER A 246 1.36 -13.66 -28.81
CA SER A 246 1.78 -12.25 -28.77
C SER A 246 1.48 -11.56 -27.44
N ASP A 247 0.32 -11.80 -26.83
CA ASP A 247 -0.05 -11.17 -25.56
C ASP A 247 0.76 -11.74 -24.39
N LYS A 248 1.03 -13.05 -24.41
CA LYS A 248 1.89 -13.72 -23.41
C LYS A 248 3.34 -13.23 -23.52
N ILE A 249 3.86 -13.13 -24.74
CA ILE A 249 5.23 -12.65 -25.01
C ILE A 249 5.41 -11.19 -24.57
N LYS A 250 4.41 -10.34 -24.82
CA LYS A 250 4.41 -8.94 -24.34
C LYS A 250 4.38 -8.87 -22.80
N ALA A 251 3.68 -9.77 -22.12
CA ALA A 251 3.62 -9.80 -20.66
C ALA A 251 5.00 -10.07 -20.02
N PHE A 252 5.88 -10.82 -20.70
CA PHE A 252 7.27 -11.01 -20.28
C PHE A 252 8.20 -9.82 -20.59
N GLY A 253 7.69 -8.76 -21.22
CA GLY A 253 8.44 -7.54 -21.55
C GLY A 253 9.14 -7.54 -22.91
N TYR A 254 8.87 -8.52 -23.78
CA TYR A 254 9.42 -8.54 -25.14
C TYR A 254 8.68 -7.57 -26.07
N LYS A 255 9.45 -6.92 -26.93
CA LYS A 255 8.96 -6.02 -27.98
C LYS A 255 9.12 -6.70 -29.34
N PHE A 256 8.15 -6.50 -30.23
CA PHE A 256 8.23 -6.99 -31.60
C PHE A 256 8.92 -5.95 -32.48
N ASN A 257 9.92 -6.37 -33.25
CA ASN A 257 10.53 -5.58 -34.32
C ASN A 257 9.85 -5.94 -35.66
N PRO A 258 9.05 -5.05 -36.26
CA PRO A 258 8.33 -5.36 -37.50
C PRO A 258 9.22 -5.57 -38.72
N GLU A 259 10.36 -4.86 -38.79
CA GLU A 259 11.30 -4.93 -39.92
C GLU A 259 12.04 -6.27 -39.95
N LYS A 260 12.50 -6.72 -38.78
CA LYS A 260 13.23 -7.98 -38.63
C LYS A 260 12.32 -9.18 -38.34
N LYS A 261 11.03 -8.95 -38.08
CA LYS A 261 10.01 -9.94 -37.69
C LYS A 261 10.44 -10.80 -36.47
N ILE A 262 11.05 -10.17 -35.47
CA ILE A 262 11.55 -10.86 -34.26
C ILE A 262 10.99 -10.22 -32.99
N TRP A 263 10.89 -11.03 -31.93
CA TRP A 263 10.63 -10.57 -30.58
C TRP A 263 11.94 -10.44 -29.81
N PHE A 264 12.13 -9.32 -29.11
CA PHE A 264 13.36 -9.04 -28.37
C PHE A 264 13.10 -8.32 -27.05
N LYS A 265 13.93 -8.57 -26.04
CA LYS A 265 13.94 -7.90 -24.73
C LYS A 265 15.36 -7.39 -24.46
N LYS A 266 15.49 -6.18 -23.92
CA LYS A 266 16.79 -5.62 -23.50
C LYS A 266 17.07 -6.10 -22.08
N ILE A 267 18.25 -6.64 -21.84
CA ILE A 267 18.75 -6.97 -20.50
C ILE A 267 19.71 -5.85 -20.09
N ALA A 268 19.58 -5.36 -18.86
CA ALA A 268 20.53 -4.41 -18.27
C ALA A 268 21.69 -5.17 -17.61
#